data_AF-A0A2V8XEY1-F1
#
_entry.id   AF-A0A2V8XEY1-F1
#
_cell.length_a   1.000
_cell.length_b   1.000
_cell.length_c   1.000
_cell.angle_alpha   90.00
_cell.angle_beta   90.00
_cell.angle_gamma   90.00
#
_symmetry.space_group_name_H-M   'P 1'
#
loop_
_entity.id
_entity.type
_entity.pdbx_description
1 polymer ?
#
loop_
_entity_poly.entity_id
_entity_poly.type
_entity_poly.pdbx_seq_one_letter_code
_entity_poly.pdbx_strand_id
1 'polypeptide(L)'
;MGQEADVTIDAVPGKIFKGKVTEIGSQAVLRSSGLTTTQTTTSTQEAKDFKVVVTLANPPENLRPGLSTTAKIKTAEKKNVVAIPIQALAVRTRKDLEEAAKNAKKQGSSSVTLAAPPPPAPGDPKKDEVQGVFVVNGNKAVFLPVETGIAGVTDIEITKGLKAGDEIVVGSYKALRTLKPEAQVKVDNSAPKKQEDQQS
;
A
#
# COMPACT_ATOMS: atom_id res chain seq x y z
N MET A 1 -2.49 -12.05 -18.76
CA MET A 1 -2.83 -13.49 -18.89
C MET A 1 -1.60 -14.30 -18.52
N GLY A 2 -1.76 -15.42 -17.81
CA GLY A 2 -0.64 -16.30 -17.46
C GLY A 2 0.05 -16.05 -16.13
N GLN A 3 -0.54 -15.24 -15.24
CA GLN A 3 -0.02 -15.03 -13.88
C GLN A 3 -0.14 -16.32 -13.06
N GLU A 4 0.87 -16.57 -12.22
CA GLU A 4 0.82 -17.66 -11.25
C GLU A 4 -0.16 -17.33 -10.11
N ALA A 5 -0.93 -18.33 -9.70
CA ALA A 5 -1.87 -18.22 -8.61
C ALA A 5 -1.67 -19.40 -7.65
N ASP A 6 -1.67 -19.10 -6.35
CA ASP A 6 -1.70 -20.09 -5.28
C ASP A 6 -3.16 -20.27 -4.86
N VAL A 7 -3.71 -21.47 -5.07
CA VAL A 7 -5.11 -21.80 -4.80
C VAL A 7 -5.20 -22.71 -3.59
N THR A 8 -5.98 -22.31 -2.59
CA THR A 8 -6.33 -23.14 -1.42
C THR A 8 -7.80 -23.53 -1.51
N ILE A 9 -8.10 -24.80 -1.30
CA ILE A 9 -9.44 -25.36 -1.38
C ILE A 9 -9.90 -25.62 0.07
N ASP A 10 -11.06 -25.09 0.45
CA ASP A 10 -11.59 -25.23 1.81
C ASP A 10 -11.83 -26.70 2.20
N ALA A 11 -12.23 -27.52 1.22
CA ALA A 11 -12.42 -28.96 1.38
C ALA A 11 -11.11 -29.77 1.57
N VAL A 12 -9.94 -29.18 1.29
CA VAL A 12 -8.64 -29.85 1.44
C VAL A 12 -7.67 -28.91 2.18
N PRO A 13 -7.86 -28.73 3.49
CA PRO A 13 -7.02 -27.85 4.29
C PRO A 13 -5.56 -28.34 4.30
N GLY A 14 -4.62 -27.40 4.36
CA GLY A 14 -3.18 -27.70 4.44
C GLY A 14 -2.49 -27.98 3.10
N LYS A 15 -3.20 -27.93 1.97
CA LYS A 15 -2.59 -28.03 0.62
C LYS A 15 -2.80 -26.76 -0.19
N ILE A 16 -1.72 -26.30 -0.82
CA ILE A 16 -1.72 -25.18 -1.76
C ILE A 16 -1.52 -25.75 -3.16
N PHE A 17 -2.40 -25.40 -4.08
CA PHE A 17 -2.36 -25.85 -5.47
C PHE A 17 -1.88 -24.71 -6.37
N LYS A 18 -0.94 -25.03 -7.25
CA LYS A 18 -0.48 -24.07 -8.26
C LYS A 18 -1.49 -24.00 -9.40
N GLY A 19 -1.95 -22.79 -9.69
CA GLY A 19 -2.83 -22.47 -10.80
C GLY A 19 -2.26 -21.34 -11.66
N LYS A 20 -2.81 -21.20 -12.86
CA LYS A 20 -2.46 -20.15 -13.81
C LYS A 20 -3.73 -19.43 -14.25
N VAL A 21 -3.68 -18.09 -14.28
CA VAL A 21 -4.80 -17.29 -14.79
C VAL A 21 -4.89 -17.46 -16.31
N THR A 22 -5.96 -18.10 -16.77
CA THR A 22 -6.19 -18.40 -18.20
C THR A 22 -7.16 -17.43 -18.85
N GLU A 23 -8.12 -16.88 -18.09
CA GLU A 23 -9.11 -15.95 -18.61
C GLU A 23 -9.37 -14.82 -17.61
N ILE A 24 -9.55 -13.62 -18.13
CA ILE A 24 -9.96 -12.42 -17.39
C ILE A 24 -11.07 -11.81 -18.22
N GLY A 25 -12.28 -11.75 -17.67
CA GLY A 25 -13.44 -11.13 -18.29
C GLY A 25 -13.16 -9.66 -18.56
N SER A 26 -13.44 -9.21 -19.78
CA SER A 26 -13.28 -7.82 -20.20
C SER A 26 -14.43 -6.91 -19.75
N GLN A 27 -15.52 -7.50 -19.25
CA GLN A 27 -16.68 -6.78 -18.76
C GLN A 27 -16.80 -6.93 -17.24
N ALA A 28 -17.14 -5.82 -16.58
CA ALA A 28 -17.50 -5.83 -15.18
C ALA A 28 -18.86 -6.54 -15.02
N VAL A 29 -18.92 -7.50 -14.13
CA VAL A 29 -20.17 -8.10 -13.67
C VAL A 29 -20.85 -7.06 -12.79
N LEU A 30 -21.84 -6.38 -13.34
CA LEU A 30 -22.70 -5.49 -12.57
C LEU A 30 -23.52 -6.37 -11.62
N ARG A 31 -23.36 -6.18 -10.31
CA ARG A 31 -24.25 -6.78 -9.30
C ARG A 31 -25.58 -6.05 -9.33
N SER A 32 -26.34 -6.25 -10.41
CA SER A 32 -27.69 -5.73 -10.53
C SER A 32 -28.59 -6.56 -9.63
N SER A 33 -28.77 -6.12 -8.38
CA SER A 33 -29.86 -6.62 -7.54
C SER A 33 -31.16 -6.34 -8.29
N GLY A 34 -31.87 -7.39 -8.70
CA GLY A 34 -33.00 -7.33 -9.64
C GLY A 34 -34.25 -6.63 -9.15
N LEU A 35 -34.16 -5.36 -8.77
CA LEU A 35 -35.31 -4.47 -8.61
C LEU A 35 -35.27 -3.43 -9.73
N THR A 36 -36.25 -3.55 -10.62
CA THR A 36 -36.65 -2.49 -11.54
C THR A 36 -37.04 -1.26 -10.75
N THR A 37 -36.18 -0.25 -10.70
CA THR A 37 -36.59 1.11 -10.39
C THR A 37 -35.86 2.05 -11.31
N THR A 38 -36.63 2.67 -12.20
CA THR A 38 -36.30 3.90 -12.91
C THR A 38 -35.88 4.97 -11.90
N GLN A 39 -34.60 5.05 -11.54
CA GLN A 39 -34.08 6.19 -10.80
C GLN A 39 -32.56 6.31 -10.91
N THR A 40 -32.17 7.37 -11.61
CA THR A 40 -31.01 8.22 -11.34
C THR A 40 -29.68 7.53 -11.05
N THR A 41 -28.80 7.62 -12.06
CA THR A 41 -27.34 7.57 -11.99
C THR A 41 -26.78 8.41 -10.83
N THR A 42 -26.79 7.86 -9.62
CA THR A 42 -25.86 8.31 -8.59
C THR A 42 -24.59 7.50 -8.79
N SER A 43 -23.50 8.20 -9.07
CA SER A 43 -22.13 7.69 -9.21
C SER A 43 -21.61 7.09 -7.92
N THR A 44 -22.35 6.14 -7.35
CA THR A 44 -21.84 5.23 -6.34
C THR A 44 -20.78 4.40 -7.03
N GLN A 45 -19.59 4.38 -6.43
CA GLN A 45 -18.47 3.57 -6.89
C GLN A 45 -18.86 2.09 -6.77
N GLU A 46 -19.61 1.59 -7.73
CA GLU A 46 -19.93 0.17 -7.80
C GLU A 46 -18.62 -0.60 -7.89
N ALA A 47 -18.43 -1.53 -6.96
CA ALA A 47 -17.32 -2.47 -7.04
C ALA A 47 -17.50 -3.27 -8.33
N LYS A 48 -16.63 -2.99 -9.31
CA LYS A 48 -16.60 -3.69 -10.58
C LYS A 48 -15.96 -5.04 -10.37
N ASP A 49 -16.78 -6.08 -10.28
CA ASP A 49 -16.29 -7.44 -10.21
C ASP A 49 -15.92 -7.92 -11.62
N PHE A 50 -14.75 -8.53 -11.80
CA PHE A 50 -14.36 -9.13 -13.07
C PHE A 50 -14.27 -10.65 -12.90
N LYS A 51 -14.85 -11.40 -13.85
CA LYS A 51 -14.72 -12.85 -13.86
C LYS A 51 -13.27 -13.22 -14.17
N VAL A 52 -12.62 -13.95 -13.28
CA VAL A 52 -11.27 -14.49 -13.52
C VAL A 52 -11.34 -16.01 -13.47
N VAL A 53 -10.79 -16.66 -14.49
CA VAL A 53 -10.69 -18.13 -14.55
C VAL A 53 -9.24 -18.51 -14.30
N VAL A 54 -9.06 -19.36 -13.30
CA VAL A 54 -7.76 -19.92 -12.91
C VAL A 54 -7.77 -21.41 -13.20
N THR A 55 -6.86 -21.87 -14.03
CA THR A 55 -6.68 -23.30 -14.32
C THR A 55 -5.65 -23.88 -13.37
N LEU A 56 -6.03 -24.91 -12.60
CA LEU A 56 -5.11 -25.64 -11.72
C LEU A 56 -4.22 -26.56 -12.56
N ALA A 57 -2.92 -26.56 -12.29
CA ALA A 57 -1.98 -27.44 -12.99
C ALA A 57 -2.12 -28.90 -12.55
N ASN A 58 -2.26 -29.13 -11.23
CA ASN A 58 -2.39 -30.46 -10.62
C ASN A 58 -3.58 -30.46 -9.65
N PRO A 59 -4.82 -30.66 -10.12
CA PRO A 59 -5.99 -30.73 -9.25
C PRO A 59 -5.98 -32.05 -8.44
N PRO A 60 -6.45 -32.05 -7.18
CA PRO A 60 -6.62 -33.28 -6.41
C PRO A 60 -7.83 -34.08 -6.94
N GLU A 61 -7.78 -35.41 -6.91
CA GLU A 61 -8.90 -36.28 -7.35
C GLU A 61 -10.22 -36.04 -6.58
N ASN A 62 -10.11 -35.48 -5.38
CA ASN A 62 -11.26 -35.13 -4.53
C ASN A 62 -11.89 -33.77 -4.88
N LEU A 63 -11.38 -33.06 -5.90
CA LEU A 63 -11.96 -31.79 -6.33
C LEU A 63 -13.29 -32.04 -7.03
N ARG A 64 -14.39 -31.59 -6.42
CA ARG A 64 -15.73 -31.57 -7.00
C ARG A 64 -16.11 -30.15 -7.40
N PRO A 65 -16.87 -29.98 -8.51
CA PRO A 65 -17.51 -28.69 -8.80
C PRO A 65 -18.39 -28.25 -7.65
N GLY A 66 -18.40 -26.95 -7.35
CA GLY A 66 -19.19 -26.37 -6.24
C GLY A 66 -18.42 -26.16 -4.93
N LEU A 67 -17.15 -26.57 -4.85
CA LEU A 67 -16.30 -26.28 -3.70
C LEU A 67 -15.80 -24.83 -3.68
N SER A 68 -15.80 -24.22 -2.50
CA SER A 68 -15.21 -22.90 -2.26
C SER A 68 -13.69 -22.96 -2.28
N THR A 69 -13.08 -22.02 -2.99
CA THR A 69 -11.62 -21.91 -3.12
C THR A 69 -11.18 -20.47 -2.96
N THR A 70 -10.03 -20.26 -2.34
CA THR A 70 -9.36 -18.96 -2.27
C THR A 70 -8.14 -19.00 -3.18
N ALA A 71 -8.08 -18.07 -4.14
CA ALA A 71 -6.92 -17.93 -5.03
C ALA A 71 -6.15 -16.66 -4.67
N LYS A 72 -4.85 -16.79 -4.42
CA LYS A 72 -3.90 -15.68 -4.29
C LYS A 72 -3.13 -15.54 -5.60
N ILE A 73 -3.46 -14.51 -6.37
CA ILE A 73 -2.85 -14.26 -7.68
C ILE A 73 -1.63 -13.37 -7.51
N LYS A 74 -0.47 -13.80 -8.02
CA LYS A 74 0.76 -12.99 -8.01
C LYS A 74 0.78 -12.10 -9.25
N THR A 75 0.51 -10.81 -9.05
CA THR A 75 0.44 -9.81 -10.14
C THR A 75 1.82 -9.29 -10.53
N ALA A 76 2.72 -9.11 -9.57
CA ALA A 76 4.10 -8.69 -9.76
C ALA A 76 4.99 -9.20 -8.63
N GLU A 77 6.25 -9.53 -8.93
CA GLU A 77 7.28 -9.87 -7.95
C GLU A 77 8.57 -9.14 -8.34
N LYS A 78 9.26 -8.59 -7.35
CA LYS A 78 10.58 -7.99 -7.52
C LYS A 78 11.47 -8.36 -6.35
N LYS A 79 12.69 -8.81 -6.67
CA LYS A 79 13.69 -9.24 -5.69
C LYS A 79 14.71 -8.12 -5.46
N ASN A 80 15.32 -8.10 -4.27
CA ASN A 80 16.32 -7.11 -3.85
C ASN A 80 15.82 -5.66 -3.94
N VAL A 81 14.74 -5.36 -3.22
CA VAL A 81 14.16 -4.01 -3.14
C VAL A 81 14.21 -3.47 -1.71
N VAL A 82 14.27 -2.16 -1.58
CA VAL A 82 14.06 -1.50 -0.28
C VAL A 82 12.55 -1.52 -0.02
N ALA A 83 12.14 -2.29 0.97
CA ALA A 83 10.75 -2.40 1.37
C ALA A 83 10.53 -1.71 2.71
N ILE A 84 9.41 -1.02 2.85
CA ILE A 84 8.96 -0.43 4.11
C ILE A 84 7.60 -1.00 4.48
N PRO A 85 7.25 -1.12 5.77
CA PRO A 85 5.90 -1.44 6.18
C PRO A 85 4.91 -0.38 5.65
N ILE A 86 3.70 -0.79 5.26
CA ILE A 86 2.62 0.14 4.84
C ILE A 86 2.38 1.21 5.91
N GLN A 87 2.55 0.85 7.18
CA GLN A 87 2.41 1.72 8.34
C GLN A 87 3.44 2.85 8.43
N ALA A 88 4.48 2.87 7.59
CA ALA A 88 5.48 3.93 7.57
C ALA A 88 5.18 5.03 6.52
N LEU A 89 4.30 4.73 5.55
CA LEU A 89 3.97 5.66 4.48
C LEU A 89 3.02 6.76 4.98
N ALA A 90 3.43 8.00 4.81
CA ALA A 90 2.62 9.17 5.14
C ALA A 90 2.31 9.99 3.89
N VAL A 91 1.08 10.48 3.79
CA VAL A 91 0.66 11.39 2.72
C VAL A 91 0.54 12.80 3.31
N ARG A 92 1.21 13.77 2.69
CA ARG A 92 1.22 15.18 3.12
C ARG A 92 0.91 16.10 1.96
N THR A 93 0.34 17.26 2.26
CA THR A 93 0.15 18.27 1.20
C THR A 93 1.44 19.03 0.95
N ARG A 94 1.66 19.47 -0.29
CA ARG A 94 2.85 20.24 -0.69
C ARG A 94 3.02 21.52 0.13
N LYS A 95 1.91 22.15 0.54
CA LYS A 95 1.91 23.33 1.42
C LYS A 95 2.50 23.04 2.80
N ASP A 96 2.12 21.92 3.42
CA ASP A 96 2.65 21.52 4.73
C ASP A 96 4.17 21.24 4.67
N LEU A 97 4.64 20.68 3.54
CA LEU A 97 6.05 20.39 3.32
C LEU A 97 6.88 21.65 3.06
N GLU A 98 6.34 22.63 2.33
CA GLU A 98 7.01 23.91 2.11
C GLU A 98 7.12 24.75 3.38
N GLU A 99 6.10 24.74 4.24
CA GLU A 99 6.16 25.40 5.55
C GLU A 99 7.18 24.72 6.48
N ALA A 100 7.24 23.39 6.47
CA ALA A 100 8.25 22.64 7.20
C ALA A 100 9.68 22.90 6.69
N ALA A 101 9.89 22.93 5.37
CA ALA A 101 11.19 23.22 4.78
C ALA A 101 11.67 24.65 5.06
N LYS A 102 10.75 25.62 5.14
CA LYS A 102 11.05 27.01 5.55
C LYS A 102 11.43 27.11 7.03
N ASN A 103 10.82 26.30 7.90
CA ASN A 103 11.16 26.24 9.32
C ASN A 103 12.51 25.54 9.57
N ALA A 104 12.81 24.46 8.85
CA ALA A 104 14.09 23.76 8.93
C ALA A 104 15.29 24.65 8.50
N LYS A 105 15.09 25.58 7.55
CA LYS A 105 16.12 26.57 7.17
C LYS A 105 16.40 27.65 8.22
N LYS A 106 15.54 27.83 9.23
CA LYS A 106 15.76 28.80 10.32
C LYS A 106 16.55 28.21 11.51
N GLN A 107 16.69 26.90 11.62
CA GLN A 107 17.58 26.25 12.60
C GLN A 107 18.79 25.67 11.86
N GLY A 108 19.89 26.42 11.84
CA GLY A 108 21.09 26.11 11.06
C GLY A 108 21.76 24.77 11.42
N SER A 109 21.55 23.77 10.57
CA SER A 109 22.47 22.64 10.43
C SER A 109 22.73 22.38 8.94
N SER A 110 23.96 22.64 8.55
CA SER A 110 24.48 22.53 7.20
C SER A 110 24.49 21.09 6.68
N SER A 111 24.41 20.97 5.34
CA SER A 111 24.59 19.79 4.48
C SER A 111 23.49 18.71 4.50
N VAL A 112 22.48 18.84 3.64
CA VAL A 112 22.37 18.11 2.35
C VAL A 112 21.47 18.94 1.42
N THR A 113 22.01 19.36 0.29
CA THR A 113 21.26 19.99 -0.81
C THR A 113 20.41 18.93 -1.50
N LEU A 114 19.13 18.81 -1.15
CA LEU A 114 18.16 18.06 -1.94
C LEU A 114 17.65 18.96 -3.06
N ALA A 115 18.08 18.63 -4.29
CA ALA A 115 17.60 19.26 -5.52
C ALA A 115 16.08 19.12 -5.62
N ALA A 116 15.37 20.24 -5.60
CA ALA A 116 13.94 20.29 -5.88
C ALA A 116 13.73 20.01 -7.39
N PRO A 117 12.85 19.07 -7.78
CA PRO A 117 12.30 19.06 -9.13
C PRO A 117 11.48 20.33 -9.37
N PRO A 118 11.42 20.85 -10.61
CA PRO A 118 10.68 22.06 -10.93
C PRO A 118 9.18 21.93 -10.60
N PRO A 119 8.50 23.03 -10.23
CA PRO A 119 7.09 23.01 -9.87
C PRO A 119 6.24 22.63 -11.09
N PRO A 120 5.34 21.61 -10.98
CA PRO A 120 4.29 21.41 -11.97
C PRO A 120 3.21 22.50 -11.83
N ALA A 121 2.58 22.84 -12.94
CA ALA A 121 1.55 23.86 -13.06
C ALA A 121 0.33 23.60 -12.13
N PRO A 122 -0.36 24.67 -11.67
CA PRO A 122 -1.48 24.57 -10.73
C PRO A 122 -2.73 24.05 -11.43
N GLY A 123 -3.40 23.04 -10.88
CA GLY A 123 -4.65 22.56 -11.50
C GLY A 123 -5.41 21.37 -10.92
N ASP A 124 -4.94 20.65 -9.89
CA ASP A 124 -5.74 19.53 -9.33
C ASP A 124 -5.49 19.33 -7.82
N PRO A 125 -6.50 19.39 -6.94
CA PRO A 125 -6.33 19.23 -5.49
C PRO A 125 -5.92 17.81 -5.04
N LYS A 126 -5.83 16.84 -5.97
CA LYS A 126 -5.26 15.49 -5.76
C LYS A 126 -3.78 15.38 -6.15
N LYS A 127 -3.21 16.40 -6.81
CA LYS A 127 -1.78 16.46 -7.20
C LYS A 127 -0.91 17.22 -6.20
N ASP A 128 -1.52 17.79 -5.17
CA ASP A 128 -0.81 18.43 -4.07
C ASP A 128 -0.45 17.45 -2.95
N GLU A 129 -0.88 16.19 -3.03
CA GLU A 129 -0.51 15.14 -2.09
C GLU A 129 0.85 14.52 -2.48
N VAL A 130 1.81 14.64 -1.57
CA VAL A 130 3.15 14.07 -1.65
C VAL A 130 3.24 12.91 -0.67
N GLN A 131 3.61 11.75 -1.19
CA GLN A 131 3.88 10.57 -0.39
C GLN A 131 5.33 10.62 0.11
N GLY A 132 5.54 10.24 1.37
CA GLY A 132 6.86 10.27 2.00
C GLY A 132 6.92 9.40 3.24
N VAL A 133 8.14 9.27 3.75
CA VAL A 133 8.46 8.51 4.97
C VAL A 133 9.19 9.45 5.92
N PHE A 134 8.99 9.27 7.22
CA PHE A 134 9.77 10.00 8.22
C PHE A 134 11.04 9.20 8.55
N VAL A 135 12.19 9.81 8.28
CA VAL A 135 13.51 9.26 8.63
C VAL A 135 13.98 9.86 9.94
N VAL A 136 14.53 9.03 10.82
CA VAL A 136 15.10 9.45 12.10
C VAL A 136 16.51 9.98 11.86
N ASN A 137 16.75 11.24 12.23
CA ASN A 137 18.10 11.82 12.24
C ASN A 137 18.39 12.35 13.64
N GLY A 138 19.03 11.52 14.46
CA GLY A 138 19.20 11.77 15.90
C GLY A 138 17.86 11.63 16.65
N ASN A 139 17.41 12.71 17.31
CA ASN A 139 16.14 12.75 18.04
C ASN A 139 14.99 13.41 17.25
N LYS A 140 15.17 13.70 15.95
CA LYS A 140 14.18 14.39 15.12
C LYS A 140 13.72 13.52 13.96
N ALA A 141 12.41 13.57 13.67
CA ALA A 141 11.84 12.95 12.48
C ALA A 141 11.84 13.94 11.30
N VAL A 142 12.54 13.60 10.21
CA VAL A 142 12.60 14.38 8.99
C VAL A 142 11.72 13.73 7.93
N PHE A 143 10.79 14.49 7.35
CA PHE A 143 9.96 13.98 6.26
C PHE A 143 10.78 13.93 4.96
N LEU A 144 10.85 12.75 4.35
CA LEU A 144 11.54 12.50 3.10
C LEU A 144 10.52 12.02 2.06
N PRO A 145 10.30 12.77 0.95
CA PRO A 145 9.42 12.31 -0.12
C PRO A 145 9.98 11.05 -0.78
N VAL A 146 9.14 10.07 -1.02
CA VAL A 146 9.51 8.79 -1.64
C VAL A 146 8.61 8.46 -2.83
N GLU A 147 9.16 7.74 -3.80
CA GLU A 147 8.38 7.11 -4.86
C GLU A 147 8.16 5.63 -4.51
N THR A 148 6.90 5.20 -4.49
CA THR A 148 6.53 3.81 -4.21
C THR A 148 6.41 2.99 -5.50
N GLY A 149 6.81 1.73 -5.44
CA GLY A 149 6.67 0.73 -6.51
C GLY A 149 5.55 -0.26 -6.22
N ILE A 150 5.90 -1.56 -6.22
CA ILE A 150 4.96 -2.64 -5.93
C ILE A 150 4.51 -2.56 -4.46
N ALA A 151 3.19 -2.49 -4.23
CA ALA A 151 2.60 -2.59 -2.91
C ALA A 151 2.14 -4.03 -2.63
N GLY A 152 2.65 -4.62 -1.55
CA GLY A 152 2.21 -5.90 -1.01
C GLY A 152 1.10 -5.74 0.03
N VAL A 153 0.83 -6.83 0.77
CA VAL A 153 -0.20 -6.85 1.83
C VAL A 153 0.27 -6.15 3.10
N THR A 154 1.56 -6.24 3.41
CA THR A 154 2.17 -5.68 4.62
C THR A 154 3.21 -4.61 4.31
N ASP A 155 3.90 -4.76 3.18
CA ASP A 155 5.08 -3.96 2.81
C ASP A 155 4.89 -3.30 1.44
N ILE A 156 5.57 -2.16 1.25
CA ILE A 156 5.59 -1.39 0.00
C ILE A 156 7.04 -1.23 -0.44
N GLU A 157 7.29 -1.48 -1.72
CA GLU A 157 8.57 -1.18 -2.35
C GLU A 157 8.78 0.33 -2.47
N ILE A 158 9.98 0.81 -2.15
CA ILE A 158 10.44 2.15 -2.46
C ILE A 158 11.42 2.12 -3.63
N THR A 159 11.11 2.86 -4.69
CA THR A 159 11.95 2.98 -5.89
C THR A 159 12.91 4.15 -5.81
N LYS A 160 12.51 5.26 -5.16
CA LYS A 160 13.35 6.43 -4.92
C LYS A 160 13.07 7.08 -3.58
N GLY A 161 14.09 7.75 -3.05
CA GLY A 161 13.98 8.59 -1.87
C GLY A 161 14.43 7.93 -0.57
N LEU A 162 14.68 6.62 -0.54
CA LEU A 162 15.18 5.92 0.66
C LEU A 162 16.37 5.03 0.30
N LYS A 163 17.35 4.92 1.22
CA LYS A 163 18.49 4.02 1.09
C LYS A 163 18.39 2.88 2.10
N ALA A 164 19.01 1.75 1.75
CA ALA A 164 19.15 0.64 2.68
C ALA A 164 19.98 1.08 3.90
N GLY A 165 19.42 0.92 5.10
CA GLY A 165 20.05 1.33 6.36
C GLY A 165 19.50 2.62 6.97
N ASP A 166 18.61 3.34 6.27
CA ASP A 166 17.91 4.49 6.84
C ASP A 166 16.92 4.04 7.92
N GLU A 167 16.96 4.68 9.09
CA GLU A 167 16.03 4.41 10.18
C GLU A 167 14.73 5.18 9.97
N ILE A 168 13.61 4.47 9.86
CA ILE A 168 12.30 5.06 9.56
C ILE A 168 11.36 4.99 10.76
N VAL A 169 10.47 5.99 10.86
CA VAL A 169 9.41 5.99 11.86
C VAL A 169 8.26 5.12 11.38
N VAL A 170 7.96 4.07 12.14
CA VAL A 170 6.78 3.22 11.95
C VAL A 170 5.80 3.51 13.06
N GLY A 171 4.50 3.63 12.75
CA GLY A 171 3.50 3.90 13.77
C GLY A 171 2.07 3.77 13.28
N SER A 172 1.11 4.00 14.18
CA SER A 172 -0.29 4.03 13.77
C SER A 172 -0.54 5.14 12.75
N TYR A 173 -1.49 4.91 11.83
CA TYR A 173 -1.86 5.89 10.80
C TYR A 173 -2.20 7.27 11.40
N LYS A 174 -2.82 7.28 12.59
CA LYS A 174 -3.12 8.50 13.35
C LYS A 174 -1.84 9.21 13.77
N ALA A 175 -0.85 8.49 14.30
CA ALA A 175 0.42 9.06 14.74
C ALA A 175 1.16 9.73 13.57
N LEU A 176 1.29 9.05 12.42
CA LEU A 176 1.95 9.62 11.24
C LEU A 176 1.22 10.83 10.66
N ARG A 177 -0.12 10.84 10.68
CA ARG A 177 -0.93 11.97 10.24
C ARG A 177 -0.81 13.18 11.18
N THR A 178 -0.61 12.95 12.48
CA THR A 178 -0.39 14.02 13.46
C THR A 178 1.07 14.43 13.63
N LEU A 179 2.02 13.61 13.17
CA LEU A 179 3.45 13.85 13.33
C LEU A 179 3.88 15.04 12.48
N LYS A 180 4.22 16.14 13.13
CA LYS A 180 4.78 17.31 12.45
C LYS A 180 6.21 17.00 12.01
N PRO A 181 6.65 17.51 10.85
CA PRO A 181 8.07 17.51 10.48
C PRO A 181 8.91 18.13 11.61
N GLU A 182 10.07 17.53 11.89
CA GLU A 182 10.99 17.89 12.99
C GLU A 182 10.49 17.61 14.41
N ALA A 183 9.38 16.89 14.57
CA ALA A 183 8.94 16.44 15.89
C ALA A 183 10.01 15.58 16.57
N GLN A 184 10.17 15.78 17.89
CA GLN A 184 11.00 14.89 18.69
C GLN A 184 10.39 13.50 18.70
N VAL A 185 11.18 12.52 18.28
CA VAL A 185 10.80 11.12 18.31
C VAL A 185 11.75 10.38 19.23
N LYS A 186 11.18 9.55 20.09
CA LYS A 186 11.94 8.60 20.88
C LYS A 186 12.00 7.30 20.08
N VAL A 187 13.21 6.86 19.75
CA VAL A 187 13.41 5.56 19.12
C VAL A 187 13.02 4.49 20.11
N ASP A 188 11.96 3.77 19.81
CA ASP A 188 11.58 2.55 20.51
C ASP A 188 11.58 1.42 19.48
N ASN A 189 12.70 0.68 19.43
CA ASN A 189 12.85 -0.46 18.52
C ASN A 189 12.26 -1.75 19.13
N SER A 190 11.44 -1.62 20.18
CA SER A 190 10.68 -2.74 20.70
C SER A 190 9.62 -3.14 19.67
N ALA A 191 9.59 -4.42 19.30
CA ALA A 191 8.53 -4.95 18.44
C ALA A 191 7.16 -4.51 18.98
N PRO A 192 6.22 -4.06 18.11
CA PRO A 192 4.91 -3.62 18.56
C PRO A 192 4.28 -4.77 19.34
N LYS A 193 4.07 -4.57 20.65
CA LYS A 193 3.28 -5.50 21.46
C LYS A 193 1.92 -5.58 20.78
N LYS A 194 1.61 -6.75 20.22
CA LYS A 194 0.29 -7.10 19.70
C LYS A 194 -0.71 -6.70 20.80
N GLN A 195 -1.50 -5.67 20.54
CA GLN A 195 -2.65 -5.38 21.40
C GLN A 195 -3.57 -6.59 21.23
N GLU A 196 -3.58 -7.46 22.24
CA GLU A 196 -4.66 -8.41 22.44
C GLU A 196 -5.92 -7.56 22.62
N ASP A 197 -6.78 -7.58 21.59
CA ASP A 197 -8.16 -7.15 21.71
C ASP A 197 -8.80 -7.94 22.85
N GLN A 198 -8.87 -7.33 24.03
CA GLN A 198 -9.80 -7.73 25.07
C GLN A 198 -11.20 -7.38 24.59
N GLN A 199 -11.82 -8.30 23.84
CA GLN A 199 -13.27 -8.39 23.78
C GLN A 199 -13.74 -9.06 25.08
N SER A 200 -14.42 -8.27 25.92
CA SER A 200 -15.31 -8.75 26.99
C SER A 200 -16.75 -8.50 26.57
#